data_AF-A0A379GDB6-F1
#
_entry.id   AF-A0A379GDB6-F1
#
_cell.length_a   1.000
_cell.length_b   1.000
_cell.length_c   1.000
_cell.angle_alpha   90.00
_cell.angle_beta   90.00
_cell.angle_gamma   90.00
#
_symmetry.space_group_name_H-M   'P 1'
#
loop_
_entity.id
_entity.type
_entity.pdbx_description
1 polymer ?
#
loop_
_entity_poly.entity_id
_entity_poly.type
_entity_poly.pdbx_seq_one_letter_code
_entity_poly.pdbx_strand_id
1 'polypeptide(L)'
;MVKTKIVSYEWGEYLKRAKSGEHQAVMMGWTGDNGDPDNFFATLFSCAAKEQGSNYSKWCYKPFEDLIQPARITADHDKRVELYKQAQVVMHDQAPALIIAHSTVYEPISKKVENYVVDPLGKHHFNNVSLK
;
A
#
# COMPACT_ATOMS: atom_id res chain seq x y z
N MET A 1 5.94 -26.31 -15.20
CA MET A 1 6.40 -24.91 -15.01
C MET A 1 5.33 -23.97 -15.48
N VAL A 2 5.09 -22.87 -14.77
CA VAL A 2 4.20 -21.79 -15.21
C VAL A 2 4.97 -20.91 -16.20
N LYS A 3 4.41 -20.68 -17.39
CA LYS A 3 4.98 -19.74 -18.39
C LYS A 3 4.44 -18.34 -18.11
N THR A 4 5.31 -17.35 -17.96
CA THR A 4 4.94 -15.96 -17.68
C THR A 4 5.42 -15.03 -18.78
N LYS A 5 4.68 -13.95 -19.03
CA LYS A 5 5.07 -12.87 -19.96
C LYS A 5 5.11 -11.56 -19.19
N ILE A 6 6.24 -10.84 -19.28
CA ILE A 6 6.36 -9.49 -18.72
C ILE A 6 5.63 -8.52 -19.66
N VAL A 7 4.78 -7.68 -19.09
CA VAL A 7 4.05 -6.62 -19.78
C VAL A 7 4.26 -5.32 -19.02
N SER A 8 4.52 -4.23 -19.74
CA SER A 8 4.71 -2.91 -19.17
C SER A 8 4.02 -1.86 -20.04
N TYR A 9 3.69 -0.73 -19.41
CA TYR A 9 3.01 0.41 -20.00
C TYR A 9 3.62 1.71 -19.45
N GLU A 10 3.22 2.86 -20.00
CA GLU A 10 3.41 4.15 -19.34
C GLU A 10 2.73 4.12 -17.95
N TRP A 11 3.29 4.81 -16.95
CA TRP A 11 2.90 4.68 -15.54
C TRP A 11 1.43 5.02 -15.28
N GLY A 12 0.92 6.11 -15.83
CA GLY A 12 -0.50 6.48 -15.69
C GLY A 12 -1.43 5.43 -16.28
N GLU A 13 -1.10 4.95 -17.49
CA GLU A 13 -1.85 3.88 -18.15
C GLU A 13 -1.73 2.54 -17.41
N TYR A 14 -0.56 2.23 -16.84
CA TYR A 14 -0.32 1.03 -16.03
C TYR A 14 -1.29 0.97 -14.84
N LEU A 15 -1.38 2.07 -14.07
CA LEU A 15 -2.28 2.17 -12.92
C LEU A 15 -3.75 2.10 -13.35
N LYS A 16 -4.12 2.77 -14.44
CA LYS A 16 -5.49 2.75 -14.98
C LYS A 16 -5.93 1.34 -15.38
N ARG A 17 -5.08 0.61 -16.11
CA ARG A 17 -5.34 -0.78 -16.54
C ARG A 17 -5.32 -1.77 -15.38
N ALA A 18 -4.45 -1.56 -14.39
CA ALA A 18 -4.46 -2.36 -13.18
C ALA A 18 -5.76 -2.16 -12.39
N LYS A 19 -6.22 -0.91 -12.29
CA LYS A 19 -7.50 -0.58 -11.65
C LYS A 19 -8.70 -1.19 -12.39
N SER A 20 -8.70 -1.20 -13.73
CA SER A 20 -9.75 -1.87 -14.53
C SER A 20 -9.71 -3.40 -14.46
N GLY A 21 -8.66 -3.99 -13.89
CA GLY A 21 -8.52 -5.44 -13.73
C GLY A 21 -8.11 -6.16 -15.01
N GLU A 22 -7.40 -5.47 -15.91
CA GLU A 22 -6.91 -6.06 -17.17
C GLU A 22 -5.72 -7.02 -16.96
N HIS A 23 -5.09 -7.03 -15.78
CA HIS A 23 -3.93 -7.87 -15.47
C HIS A 23 -4.33 -9.25 -14.93
N GLN A 24 -3.43 -10.23 -15.12
CA GLN A 24 -3.51 -11.53 -14.43
C GLN A 24 -2.79 -11.47 -13.07
N ALA A 25 -1.65 -10.76 -13.03
CA ALA A 25 -0.88 -10.40 -11.84
C ALA A 25 -0.18 -9.07 -12.13
N VAL A 26 0.03 -8.25 -11.11
CA VAL A 26 0.56 -6.88 -11.26
C VAL A 26 1.62 -6.61 -10.20
N MET A 27 2.69 -5.92 -10.59
CA MET A 27 3.73 -5.46 -9.66
C MET A 27 3.26 -4.15 -9.03
N MET A 28 3.16 -4.13 -7.71
CA MET A 28 2.64 -2.98 -6.96
C MET A 28 3.42 -2.77 -5.67
N GLY A 29 3.24 -1.59 -5.08
CA GLY A 29 3.81 -1.21 -3.79
C GLY A 29 2.98 -0.12 -3.13
N TRP A 30 3.34 0.22 -1.90
CA TRP A 30 2.69 1.26 -1.12
C TRP A 30 3.68 1.94 -0.18
N THR A 31 3.54 3.24 -0.01
CA THR A 31 4.14 4.02 1.07
C THR A 31 2.99 4.54 1.94
N GLY A 32 3.08 4.40 3.26
CA GLY A 32 2.00 4.81 4.15
C GLY A 32 1.75 6.32 4.11
N ASP A 33 0.48 6.73 4.07
CA ASP A 33 0.11 8.15 3.89
C ASP A 33 -0.15 8.90 5.20
N ASN A 34 -0.45 8.19 6.29
CA ASN A 34 -0.90 8.80 7.54
C ASN A 34 -0.36 8.12 8.81
N GLY A 35 0.50 7.10 8.67
CA GLY A 35 1.05 6.34 9.79
C GLY A 35 0.08 5.38 10.48
N ASP A 36 -1.15 5.20 9.97
CA ASP A 36 -2.16 4.32 10.54
C ASP A 36 -2.26 2.99 9.75
N PRO A 37 -2.33 1.82 10.42
CA PRO A 37 -2.47 0.53 9.72
C PRO A 37 -3.69 0.43 8.79
N ASP A 38 -4.75 1.19 9.06
CA ASP A 38 -5.93 1.28 8.17
C ASP A 38 -5.54 1.67 6.74
N ASN A 39 -4.57 2.58 6.61
CA ASN A 39 -4.11 3.06 5.31
C ASN A 39 -3.47 1.94 4.47
N PHE A 40 -3.02 0.85 5.08
CA PHE A 40 -2.55 -0.34 4.37
C PHE A 40 -3.68 -1.35 4.18
N PHE A 41 -4.29 -1.83 5.27
CA PHE A 41 -5.21 -2.98 5.18
C PHE A 41 -6.50 -2.64 4.45
N ALA A 42 -7.20 -1.56 4.85
CA ALA A 42 -8.48 -1.23 4.25
C ALA A 42 -8.31 -0.59 2.86
N THR A 43 -7.39 0.35 2.70
CA THR A 43 -7.16 1.04 1.42
C THR A 43 -6.77 0.09 0.29
N LEU A 44 -6.03 -0.98 0.61
CA LEU A 44 -5.43 -1.87 -0.40
C LEU A 44 -6.13 -3.21 -0.52
N PHE A 45 -6.83 -3.70 0.52
CA PHE A 45 -7.36 -5.07 0.51
C PHE A 45 -8.83 -5.18 0.95
N SER A 46 -9.51 -4.06 1.28
CA SER A 46 -10.94 -4.13 1.57
C SER A 46 -11.79 -4.43 0.33
N CYS A 47 -13.01 -4.90 0.58
CA CYS A 47 -14.05 -5.05 -0.44
C CYS A 47 -14.42 -3.70 -1.08
N ALA A 48 -14.46 -2.61 -0.32
CA ALA A 48 -14.68 -1.27 -0.87
C ALA A 48 -13.55 -0.86 -1.83
N ALA A 49 -12.31 -1.16 -1.46
CA ALA A 49 -11.15 -0.91 -2.31
C ALA A 49 -11.12 -1.76 -3.58
N LYS A 50 -11.72 -2.96 -3.58
CA LYS A 50 -11.85 -3.80 -4.78
C LYS A 50 -12.71 -3.13 -5.85
N GLU A 51 -13.83 -2.54 -5.44
CA GLU A 51 -14.80 -1.97 -6.37
C GLU A 51 -14.30 -0.66 -6.98
N GLN A 52 -13.72 0.24 -6.18
CA GLN A 52 -13.39 1.60 -6.66
C GLN A 52 -12.00 2.12 -6.21
N GLY A 53 -11.22 1.33 -5.48
CA GLY A 53 -9.94 1.74 -4.89
C GLY A 53 -8.71 1.07 -5.51
N SER A 54 -7.71 0.84 -4.65
CA SER A 54 -6.37 0.35 -5.02
C SER A 54 -6.17 -1.15 -4.77
N ASN A 55 -7.25 -1.89 -4.54
CA ASN A 55 -7.18 -3.35 -4.42
C ASN A 55 -7.13 -3.99 -5.80
N TYR A 56 -5.92 -4.14 -6.32
CA TYR A 56 -5.66 -4.72 -7.63
C TYR A 56 -5.64 -6.25 -7.61
N SER A 57 -5.61 -6.88 -6.43
CA SER A 57 -5.84 -8.32 -6.28
C SER A 57 -7.29 -8.72 -6.59
N LYS A 58 -8.20 -7.73 -6.66
CA LYS A 58 -9.65 -7.92 -6.79
C LYS A 58 -10.23 -8.86 -5.73
N TRP A 59 -9.59 -8.89 -4.57
CA TRP A 59 -9.92 -9.76 -3.46
C TRP A 59 -10.94 -9.09 -2.52
N CYS A 60 -11.92 -9.85 -2.05
CA CYS A 60 -12.89 -9.40 -1.07
C CYS A 60 -13.26 -10.61 -0.23
N TYR A 61 -12.99 -10.54 1.08
CA TYR A 61 -13.09 -11.69 1.96
C TYR A 61 -13.68 -11.32 3.30
N LYS A 62 -14.83 -11.92 3.63
CA LYS A 62 -15.62 -11.57 4.79
C LYS A 62 -14.86 -11.71 6.13
N PRO A 63 -14.11 -12.78 6.40
CA PRO A 63 -13.31 -12.86 7.62
C PRO A 63 -12.23 -11.77 7.78
N PHE A 64 -11.72 -11.23 6.67
CA PHE A 64 -10.80 -10.09 6.73
C PHE A 64 -11.54 -8.78 7.02
N GLU A 65 -12.67 -8.54 6.34
CA GLU A 65 -13.55 -7.39 6.62
C GLU A 65 -14.00 -7.35 8.09
N ASP A 66 -14.30 -8.52 8.67
CA ASP A 66 -14.73 -8.66 10.06
C ASP A 66 -13.65 -8.28 11.08
N LEU A 67 -12.39 -8.17 10.65
CA LEU A 67 -11.27 -7.71 11.47
C LEU A 67 -10.97 -6.23 11.21
N ILE A 68 -10.86 -5.84 9.93
CA ILE A 68 -10.42 -4.49 9.58
C ILE A 68 -11.50 -3.43 9.85
N GLN A 69 -12.80 -3.73 9.69
CA GLN A 69 -13.84 -2.73 9.92
C GLN A 69 -13.97 -2.36 11.40
N PRO A 70 -14.00 -3.32 12.36
CA PRO A 70 -13.95 -2.99 13.78
C PRO A 70 -12.67 -2.26 14.20
N ALA A 71 -11.53 -2.58 13.58
CA ALA A 71 -10.25 -1.95 13.89
C ALA A 71 -10.23 -0.44 13.54
N ARG A 72 -11.07 0.00 12.61
CA ARG A 72 -11.20 1.41 12.21
C ARG A 72 -12.03 2.24 13.17
N ILE A 73 -13.05 1.63 13.76
CA ILE A 73 -14.05 2.35 14.57
C ILE A 73 -13.74 2.32 16.06
N THR A 74 -12.92 1.37 16.52
CA THR A 74 -12.57 1.29 17.94
C THR A 74 -11.47 2.30 18.29
N ALA A 75 -11.64 2.99 19.42
CA ALA A 75 -10.65 3.94 19.94
C ALA A 75 -9.60 3.27 20.86
N ASP A 76 -9.82 2.01 21.25
CA ASP A 76 -8.91 1.26 22.10
C ASP A 76 -7.71 0.76 21.27
N HIS A 77 -6.53 1.30 21.53
CA HIS A 77 -5.32 0.99 20.79
C HIS A 77 -4.94 -0.50 20.86
N ASP A 78 -5.02 -1.13 22.03
CA ASP A 78 -4.61 -2.53 22.21
C ASP A 78 -5.56 -3.46 21.46
N LYS A 79 -6.86 -3.13 21.47
CA LYS A 79 -7.85 -3.82 20.63
C LYS A 79 -7.57 -3.65 19.14
N ARG A 80 -7.18 -2.45 18.69
CA ARG A 80 -6.78 -2.23 17.28
C ARG A 80 -5.57 -3.09 16.90
N VAL A 81 -4.56 -3.14 17.77
CA VAL A 81 -3.35 -3.94 17.56
C VAL A 81 -3.70 -5.42 17.38
N GLU A 82 -4.56 -5.97 18.23
CA GLU A 82 -4.96 -7.38 18.12
C GLU A 82 -5.71 -7.66 16.81
N LEU A 83 -6.65 -6.79 16.43
CA LEU A 83 -7.41 -6.94 15.19
C LEU A 83 -6.50 -6.90 13.96
N TYR A 84 -5.54 -5.97 13.88
CA TYR A 84 -4.61 -5.92 12.76
C TYR A 84 -3.59 -7.06 12.75
N LYS A 85 -3.23 -7.63 13.91
CA LYS A 85 -2.42 -8.86 13.97
C LYS A 85 -3.19 -10.04 13.38
N GLN A 86 -4.45 -10.22 13.75
CA GLN A 86 -5.29 -11.28 13.17
C GLN A 86 -5.54 -11.05 11.68
N ALA A 87 -5.69 -9.80 11.24
CA ALA A 87 -5.86 -9.46 9.83
C ALA A 87 -4.63 -9.89 9.00
N GLN A 88 -3.42 -9.76 9.54
CA GLN A 88 -2.19 -10.25 8.89
C GLN A 88 -2.20 -11.78 8.74
N VAL A 89 -2.65 -12.53 9.76
CA VAL A 89 -2.77 -14.00 9.69
C VAL A 89 -3.76 -14.39 8.59
N VAL A 90 -4.97 -13.82 8.59
CA VAL A 90 -5.98 -14.11 7.56
C VAL A 90 -5.47 -13.78 6.15
N MET A 91 -4.79 -12.64 5.99
CA MET A 91 -4.22 -12.24 4.71
C MET A 91 -3.08 -13.18 4.27
N HIS A 92 -2.23 -13.63 5.20
CA HIS A 92 -1.18 -14.60 4.92
C HIS A 92 -1.78 -15.92 4.39
N ASP A 93 -2.77 -16.46 5.09
CA ASP A 93 -3.38 -17.76 4.75
C ASP A 93 -4.13 -17.73 3.40
N GLN A 94 -4.72 -16.58 3.04
CA GLN A 94 -5.43 -16.42 1.77
C GLN A 94 -4.52 -16.00 0.61
N ALA A 95 -3.28 -15.56 0.90
CA ALA A 95 -2.29 -15.11 -0.07
C ALA A 95 -2.85 -14.26 -1.24
N PRO A 96 -3.64 -13.18 -0.99
CA PRO A 96 -4.21 -12.36 -2.06
C PRO A 96 -3.15 -11.57 -2.84
N ALA A 97 -1.93 -11.49 -2.32
CA ALA A 97 -0.75 -10.94 -2.98
C ALA A 97 0.50 -11.70 -2.51
N LEU A 98 1.54 -11.71 -3.35
CA LEU A 98 2.87 -12.13 -2.95
C LEU A 98 3.59 -10.93 -2.31
N ILE A 99 3.75 -10.95 -0.98
CA ILE A 99 4.46 -9.89 -0.25
C ILE A 99 5.97 -10.15 -0.37
N ILE A 100 6.69 -9.22 -1.00
CA ILE A 100 8.10 -9.43 -1.39
C ILE A 100 9.09 -8.81 -0.39
N ALA A 101 8.98 -7.51 -0.12
CA ALA A 101 9.98 -6.79 0.66
C ALA A 101 9.46 -5.45 1.23
N HIS A 102 10.20 -4.91 2.21
CA HIS A 102 10.16 -3.51 2.64
C HIS A 102 11.52 -2.86 2.33
N SER A 103 11.54 -1.72 1.63
CA SER A 103 12.78 -1.09 1.16
C SER A 103 13.33 -0.04 2.13
N THR A 104 14.66 0.13 2.11
CA THR A 104 15.29 1.32 2.68
C THR A 104 15.17 2.48 1.67
N VAL A 105 14.80 3.67 2.15
CA VAL A 105 14.67 4.86 1.31
C VAL A 105 16.04 5.53 1.14
N TYR A 106 16.37 5.86 -0.11
CA TYR A 106 17.59 6.60 -0.46
C TYR A 106 17.22 7.79 -1.34
N GLU A 107 17.51 9.00 -0.87
CA GLU A 107 17.26 10.26 -1.59
C GLU A 107 18.59 11.02 -1.76
N PRO A 108 19.21 10.98 -2.95
CA PRO A 108 20.48 11.65 -3.18
C PRO A 108 20.26 13.16 -3.34
N ILE A 109 20.85 13.94 -2.43
CA ILE A 109 20.71 15.40 -2.40
C ILE A 109 22.07 16.08 -2.65
N SER A 110 22.08 17.09 -3.53
CA SER A 110 23.26 17.91 -3.77
C SER A 110 23.69 18.65 -2.50
N LYS A 111 25.00 18.73 -2.21
CA LYS A 111 25.54 19.45 -1.04
C LYS A 111 25.22 20.96 -1.01
N LYS A 112 24.71 21.51 -2.12
CA LYS A 112 24.24 22.89 -2.23
C LYS A 112 22.83 23.11 -1.68
N VAL A 113 22.05 22.04 -1.56
CA VAL A 113 20.68 22.07 -1.05
C VAL A 113 20.72 22.08 0.47
N GLU A 114 19.98 23.00 1.08
CA GLU A 114 19.83 23.12 2.53
C GLU A 114 18.36 22.87 2.93
N ASN A 115 18.16 22.40 4.16
CA ASN A 115 16.85 22.18 4.78
C ASN A 115 15.93 21.16 4.08
N TYR A 116 16.49 20.31 3.21
CA TYR A 116 15.77 19.15 2.71
C TYR A 116 15.65 18.08 3.80
N VAL A 117 14.44 17.60 4.04
CA VAL A 117 14.12 16.55 5.02
C VAL A 117 13.39 15.43 4.31
N VAL A 118 13.89 14.20 4.46
CA VAL A 118 13.23 13.00 3.94
C VAL A 118 11.93 12.78 4.69
N ASP A 119 10.82 12.68 3.96
CA ASP A 119 9.50 12.42 4.54
C ASP A 119 9.25 10.89 4.62
N PRO A 120 8.97 10.31 5.81
CA PRO A 120 8.59 8.90 5.90
C PRO A 120 7.30 8.56 5.13
N LEU A 121 6.47 9.55 4.77
CA LEU A 121 5.28 9.39 3.91
C LEU A 121 5.61 9.43 2.41
N GLY A 122 6.90 9.49 2.04
CA GLY A 122 7.42 9.36 0.67
C GLY A 122 7.25 10.61 -0.20
N LYS A 123 6.81 11.74 0.37
CA LYS A 123 6.65 12.99 -0.37
C LYS A 123 7.95 13.80 -0.35
N HIS A 124 8.17 14.52 -1.45
CA HIS A 124 9.31 15.42 -1.58
C HIS A 124 8.81 16.85 -1.35
N HIS A 125 9.18 17.45 -0.21
CA HIS A 125 8.75 18.80 0.16
C HIS A 125 9.84 19.81 -0.17
N PHE A 126 9.51 20.83 -0.97
CA PHE A 126 10.48 21.86 -1.39
C PHE A 126 10.21 23.25 -0.78
N ASN A 127 9.13 23.41 -0.02
CA ASN A 127 8.68 24.72 0.49
C ASN A 127 9.71 25.41 1.41
N ASN A 128 10.49 24.62 2.15
CA ASN A 128 11.50 25.12 3.10
C ASN A 128 12.94 24.93 2.58
N VAL A 129 13.10 24.49 1.34
CA VAL A 129 14.38 24.12 0.76
C VAL A 129 15.02 25.35 0.10
N SER A 130 16.32 25.54 0.34
CA SER A 130 17.10 26.62 -0.27
C SER A 130 18.39 26.09 -0.90
N LEU A 131 19.03 26.92 -1.72
CA LEU A 131 20.37 26.70 -2.22
C LEU A 131 21.35 27.66 -1.54
N LYS A 132 22.56 27.17 -1.25
CA LYS A 132 23.72 28.01 -0.89
C LYS A 132 24.12 28.97 -2.00
#